data_AF-A0A936PX89-F1
#
_entry.id   AF-A0A936PX89-F1
#
_cell.length_a   1.000
_cell.length_b   1.000
_cell.length_c   1.000
_cell.angle_alpha   90.00
_cell.angle_beta   90.00
_cell.angle_gamma   90.00
#
_symmetry.space_group_name_H-M   'P 1'
#
loop_
_entity.id
_entity.type
_entity.pdbx_description
1 polymer ?
#
loop_
_entity_poly.entity_id
_entity_poly.type
_entity_poly.pdbx_seq_one_letter_code
_entity_poly.pdbx_strand_id
1 'polypeptide(L)'
;MKRTALLLAPFFFAFGCDLPQGGHGHDHGPAAEEEEDRRPGLSFTVYADGLELFMELPALVVGQDSPLIAHFTDARDPEGFVWVTEGKVTATLRHTDGTEEVFSVDKLLRNGIFKPIVTPTRPGEAELILRLDGPVSGTVSIGKVRVYATVDEAIAGEVEAEPAEPVVSYLKEAQWKTVYATTLAESATIRGSVRATGELVAPIGSKATLGSPVSGRLVATPLLRVGTKVRAGDVLARVVPVSGEDRGAVDAALAAAESERAIAEAELVRAEALHPEVVSTKALEAAKARLVVAERQVDSARGRRAAWSGSGGGGAELRSPVAGEVVFVRAEEGSVLGNGDVVVEIMDPTRLWLEARVIESDAPRVRGSAGAMFTVAGGASPVLVDASTGGSLLAVGAAVDPIDRTVPVVFELPNPGGLMPGSYVDVRVFTPELIEAIVIPATAIVDDGGTTVVYVMDGGEGFYKRRVTVGARDGDKIAVTSGLAAGERVVSRGAYEVLLSTSAGGIPAHGHQH
;
A
#
# COMPACT_ATOMS: atom_id res chain seq x y z
N MET A 1 58.87 1.01 -19.47
CA MET A 1 59.35 -0.23 -20.12
C MET A 1 58.15 -0.83 -20.86
N LYS A 2 58.12 -0.97 -22.20
CA LYS A 2 58.62 -2.13 -22.99
C LYS A 2 58.29 -3.45 -22.26
N ARG A 3 57.47 -4.39 -22.76
CA ARG A 3 57.46 -5.15 -24.04
C ARG A 3 56.15 -5.99 -24.08
N THR A 4 55.56 -6.50 -25.18
CA THR A 4 55.79 -6.47 -26.65
C THR A 4 54.43 -6.69 -27.37
N ALA A 5 54.36 -6.58 -28.70
CA ALA A 5 53.25 -7.07 -29.53
C ALA A 5 53.70 -8.26 -30.40
N LEU A 6 52.77 -9.06 -30.94
CA LEU A 6 53.03 -9.94 -32.08
C LEU A 6 51.83 -10.00 -33.03
N LEU A 7 52.04 -9.60 -34.28
CA LEU A 7 51.15 -9.74 -35.43
C LEU A 7 51.50 -11.03 -36.18
N LEU A 8 50.51 -11.70 -36.77
CA LEU A 8 50.67 -12.40 -38.05
C LEU A 8 49.31 -12.81 -38.66
N ALA A 9 49.18 -12.59 -39.96
CA ALA A 9 48.11 -12.98 -40.87
C ALA A 9 48.76 -13.25 -42.24
N PRO A 10 48.02 -13.55 -43.32
CA PRO A 10 46.91 -14.49 -43.50
C PRO A 10 47.31 -15.59 -44.51
N PHE A 11 46.38 -16.47 -44.95
CA PHE A 11 46.54 -17.15 -46.24
C PHE A 11 45.20 -17.37 -46.96
N PHE A 12 45.21 -17.14 -48.27
CA PHE A 12 44.09 -17.25 -49.20
C PHE A 12 44.12 -18.62 -49.90
N PHE A 13 42.97 -19.23 -50.17
CA PHE A 13 42.83 -20.12 -51.33
C PHE A 13 41.40 -20.07 -51.86
N ALA A 14 41.27 -19.87 -53.16
CA ALA A 14 40.01 -19.95 -53.89
C ALA A 14 40.03 -21.16 -54.81
N PHE A 15 38.90 -21.86 -54.93
CA PHE A 15 38.58 -22.75 -56.03
C PHE A 15 37.07 -22.81 -56.19
N GLY A 16 36.58 -22.66 -57.42
CA GLY A 16 35.20 -22.99 -57.80
C GLY A 16 35.18 -24.12 -58.82
N CYS A 17 34.02 -24.75 -59.02
CA CYS A 17 33.66 -25.52 -60.21
C CYS A 17 32.14 -25.79 -60.24
N ASP A 18 31.61 -26.01 -61.44
CA ASP A 18 30.18 -26.06 -61.80
C ASP A 18 29.58 -27.48 -61.89
N LEU A 19 28.28 -27.61 -61.54
CA LEU A 19 27.24 -28.50 -62.15
C LEU A 19 27.42 -30.05 -62.08
N PRO A 20 26.39 -30.90 -62.40
CA PRO A 20 24.95 -30.66 -62.70
C PRO A 20 23.90 -31.52 -61.93
N GLN A 21 22.63 -31.11 -62.02
CA GLN A 21 21.34 -31.85 -62.07
C GLN A 21 21.09 -33.16 -61.28
N GLY A 22 19.99 -33.16 -60.53
CA GLY A 22 19.21 -34.35 -60.15
C GLY A 22 17.80 -33.95 -59.69
N GLY A 23 16.77 -34.26 -60.48
CA GLY A 23 15.40 -33.78 -60.23
C GLY A 23 14.53 -34.79 -59.48
N HIS A 24 13.68 -34.28 -58.58
CA HIS A 24 12.46 -34.97 -58.12
C HIS A 24 11.29 -33.99 -58.21
N GLY A 25 10.42 -34.22 -59.19
CA GLY A 25 9.15 -33.51 -59.27
C GLY A 25 8.18 -34.07 -58.23
N HIS A 26 7.67 -33.20 -57.37
CA HIS A 26 6.42 -33.45 -56.66
C HIS A 26 5.33 -32.62 -57.33
N ASP A 27 4.35 -33.36 -57.83
CA ASP A 27 3.14 -32.85 -58.47
C ASP A 27 2.29 -32.10 -57.44
N HIS A 28 2.35 -30.77 -57.46
CA HIS A 28 1.37 -29.92 -56.80
C HIS A 28 0.32 -29.55 -57.84
N GLY A 29 -0.79 -30.30 -57.82
CA GLY A 29 -2.03 -29.83 -58.46
C GLY A 29 -2.42 -28.45 -57.91
N PRO A 30 -3.19 -27.65 -58.66
CA PRO A 30 -3.47 -26.28 -58.28
C PRO A 30 -4.19 -26.26 -56.92
N ALA A 31 -3.47 -25.81 -55.89
CA ALA A 31 -4.10 -25.27 -54.72
C ALA A 31 -4.98 -24.11 -55.21
N ALA A 32 -6.23 -24.06 -54.76
CA ALA A 32 -7.01 -22.86 -54.92
C ALA A 32 -6.26 -21.77 -54.14
N GLU A 33 -5.75 -20.77 -54.86
CA GLU A 33 -5.38 -19.50 -54.26
C GLU A 33 -6.68 -18.94 -53.67
N GLU A 34 -6.87 -19.08 -52.36
CA GLU A 34 -7.85 -18.27 -51.65
C GLU A 34 -7.41 -16.82 -51.90
N GLU A 35 -8.24 -16.03 -52.58
CA GLU A 35 -7.94 -14.62 -52.81
C GLU A 35 -7.73 -13.96 -51.45
N GLU A 36 -6.50 -13.53 -51.20
CA GLU A 36 -6.15 -12.74 -50.02
C GLU A 36 -7.13 -11.55 -49.95
N ASP A 37 -7.83 -11.43 -48.82
CA ASP A 37 -8.92 -10.45 -48.69
C ASP A 37 -8.34 -9.04 -48.68
N ARG A 38 -8.28 -8.43 -49.87
CA ARG A 38 -7.71 -7.11 -50.11
C ARG A 38 -8.53 -5.95 -49.50
N ARG A 39 -9.64 -6.24 -48.82
CA ARG A 39 -10.42 -5.24 -48.08
C ARG A 39 -9.62 -4.79 -46.85
N PRO A 40 -9.59 -3.47 -46.54
CA PRO A 40 -8.96 -3.02 -45.31
C PRO A 40 -9.77 -3.45 -44.08
N GLY A 41 -9.09 -3.54 -42.95
CA GLY A 41 -9.66 -4.02 -41.68
C GLY A 41 -9.70 -2.90 -40.63
N LEU A 42 -10.88 -2.65 -40.09
CA LEU A 42 -11.11 -1.72 -38.99
C LEU A 42 -11.12 -2.47 -37.66
N SER A 43 -10.47 -1.92 -36.64
CA SER A 43 -10.55 -2.44 -35.27
C SER A 43 -11.33 -1.50 -34.36
N PHE A 44 -12.19 -2.07 -33.52
CA PHE A 44 -13.08 -1.33 -32.62
C PHE A 44 -12.93 -1.86 -31.20
N THR A 45 -12.92 -0.96 -30.22
CA THR A 45 -12.89 -1.31 -28.80
C THR A 45 -13.95 -0.50 -28.07
N VAL A 46 -15.01 -1.14 -27.59
CA VAL A 46 -16.17 -0.47 -27.02
C VAL A 46 -16.56 -1.12 -25.70
N TYR A 47 -16.88 -0.29 -24.71
CA TYR A 47 -17.34 -0.70 -23.39
C TYR A 47 -18.80 -0.28 -23.19
N ALA A 48 -19.71 -1.23 -23.02
CA ALA A 48 -21.14 -0.97 -22.78
C ALA A 48 -21.78 -2.13 -21.99
N ASP A 49 -22.77 -1.85 -21.14
CA ASP A 49 -23.47 -2.84 -20.29
C ASP A 49 -22.56 -3.73 -19.40
N GLY A 50 -21.33 -3.26 -19.12
CA GLY A 50 -20.30 -4.02 -18.42
C GLY A 50 -19.60 -5.07 -19.29
N LEU A 51 -19.85 -5.10 -20.60
CA LEU A 51 -19.05 -5.81 -21.58
C LEU A 51 -17.92 -4.91 -22.09
N GLU A 52 -16.77 -5.53 -22.38
CA GLU A 52 -15.82 -5.03 -23.36
C GLU A 52 -15.97 -5.87 -24.63
N LEU A 53 -16.16 -5.19 -25.76
CA LEU A 53 -16.08 -5.76 -27.10
C LEU A 53 -14.83 -5.22 -27.78
N PHE A 54 -13.88 -6.11 -28.10
CA PHE A 54 -12.83 -5.84 -29.07
C PHE A 54 -13.17 -6.58 -30.37
N MET A 55 -13.25 -5.87 -31.49
CA MET A 55 -13.76 -6.41 -32.73
C MET A 55 -12.92 -5.97 -33.93
N GLU A 56 -12.58 -6.93 -34.78
CA GLU A 56 -12.03 -6.66 -36.11
C GLU A 56 -13.11 -6.86 -37.17
N LEU A 57 -13.19 -5.91 -38.10
CA LEU A 57 -14.21 -5.81 -39.14
C LEU A 57 -13.53 -5.52 -40.49
N PRO A 58 -13.46 -6.49 -41.41
CA PRO A 58 -13.16 -6.23 -42.81
C PRO A 58 -14.22 -5.30 -43.41
N ALA A 59 -13.81 -4.36 -44.28
CA ALA A 59 -14.72 -3.39 -44.89
C ALA A 59 -16.00 -4.04 -45.42
N LEU A 60 -17.15 -3.45 -45.08
CA LEU A 60 -18.45 -3.95 -45.46
C LEU A 60 -18.72 -3.66 -46.94
N VAL A 61 -18.89 -4.70 -47.76
CA VAL A 61 -19.15 -4.58 -49.21
C VAL A 61 -20.44 -5.32 -49.54
N VAL A 62 -21.29 -4.72 -50.38
CA VAL A 62 -22.58 -5.30 -50.77
C VAL A 62 -22.41 -6.68 -51.41
N GLY A 63 -23.14 -7.67 -50.89
CA GLY A 63 -23.15 -9.04 -51.39
C GLY A 63 -21.88 -9.85 -51.10
N GLN A 64 -20.94 -9.32 -50.31
CA GLN A 64 -19.72 -10.02 -49.88
C GLN A 64 -19.83 -10.40 -48.40
N ASP A 65 -19.32 -11.57 -48.05
CA ASP A 65 -19.25 -12.02 -46.66
C ASP A 65 -18.15 -11.25 -45.94
N SER A 66 -18.52 -10.46 -44.94
CA SER A 66 -17.60 -9.82 -43.98
C SER A 66 -17.66 -10.59 -42.66
N PRO A 67 -16.71 -11.48 -42.36
CA PRO A 67 -16.63 -12.15 -41.07
C PRO A 67 -16.06 -11.19 -40.02
N LEU A 68 -16.80 -10.94 -38.95
CA LEU A 68 -16.34 -10.11 -37.82
C LEU A 68 -15.67 -11.00 -36.80
N ILE A 69 -14.49 -10.65 -36.31
CA ILE A 69 -13.86 -11.35 -35.18
C ILE A 69 -14.18 -10.59 -33.91
N ALA A 70 -15.26 -10.99 -33.22
CA ALA A 70 -15.79 -10.30 -32.05
C ALA A 70 -15.36 -10.99 -30.74
N HIS A 71 -14.42 -10.36 -30.03
CA HIS A 71 -13.96 -10.76 -28.70
C HIS A 71 -14.83 -10.12 -27.63
N PHE A 72 -15.67 -10.93 -26.97
CA PHE A 72 -16.50 -10.49 -25.85
C PHE A 72 -15.85 -10.86 -24.51
N THR A 73 -15.66 -9.83 -23.68
CA THR A 73 -15.10 -9.91 -22.33
C THR A 73 -16.13 -9.37 -21.34
N ASP A 74 -16.38 -10.10 -20.26
CA ASP A 74 -17.13 -9.59 -19.12
C ASP A 74 -16.20 -8.76 -18.24
N ALA A 75 -16.48 -7.46 -18.13
CA ALA A 75 -15.73 -6.50 -17.35
C ALA A 75 -16.38 -6.21 -15.98
N ARG A 76 -17.41 -6.98 -15.58
CA ARG A 76 -18.13 -6.83 -14.30
C ARG A 76 -17.57 -7.69 -13.18
N ASP A 77 -16.73 -8.68 -13.50
CA ASP A 77 -16.15 -9.59 -12.51
C ASP A 77 -15.10 -8.84 -11.64
N PRO A 78 -15.22 -8.90 -10.29
CA PRO A 78 -14.34 -8.17 -9.38
C PRO A 78 -12.93 -8.77 -9.24
N GLU A 79 -12.68 -9.98 -9.73
CA GLU A 79 -11.36 -10.62 -9.78
C GLU A 79 -10.58 -10.24 -11.05
N GLY A 80 -11.27 -9.99 -12.17
CA GLY A 80 -10.65 -9.47 -13.40
C GLY A 80 -11.56 -9.61 -14.62
N PHE A 81 -11.08 -9.16 -15.77
CA PHE A 81 -11.77 -9.29 -17.04
C PHE A 81 -11.73 -10.73 -17.54
N VAL A 82 -12.89 -11.36 -17.70
CA VAL A 82 -13.02 -12.78 -18.09
C VAL A 82 -13.68 -12.94 -19.45
N TRP A 83 -13.30 -13.97 -20.19
CA TRP A 83 -13.89 -14.24 -21.51
C TRP A 83 -15.32 -14.79 -21.41
N VAL A 84 -16.15 -14.47 -22.39
CA VAL A 84 -17.49 -15.09 -22.50
C VAL A 84 -17.36 -16.55 -22.96
N THR A 85 -17.98 -17.49 -22.24
CA THR A 85 -17.90 -18.93 -22.53
C THR A 85 -19.04 -19.47 -23.39
N GLU A 86 -20.21 -18.83 -23.37
CA GLU A 86 -21.41 -19.24 -24.10
C GLU A 86 -22.33 -18.04 -24.36
N GLY A 87 -23.15 -18.13 -25.40
CA GLY A 87 -24.14 -17.12 -25.75
C GLY A 87 -24.44 -17.10 -27.25
N LYS A 88 -25.37 -16.23 -27.64
CA LYS A 88 -25.69 -15.91 -29.03
C LYS A 88 -25.33 -14.46 -29.31
N VAL A 89 -24.48 -14.22 -30.30
CA VAL A 89 -24.19 -12.88 -30.81
C VAL A 89 -25.10 -12.57 -32.00
N THR A 90 -25.74 -11.41 -31.96
CA THR A 90 -26.57 -10.88 -33.03
C THR A 90 -25.99 -9.53 -33.47
N ALA A 91 -25.47 -9.46 -34.70
CA ALA A 91 -25.04 -8.22 -35.34
C ALA A 91 -26.19 -7.64 -36.16
N THR A 92 -26.50 -6.37 -35.94
CA THR A 92 -27.55 -5.62 -36.64
C THR A 92 -26.92 -4.42 -37.34
N LEU A 93 -27.09 -4.34 -38.66
CA LEU A 93 -26.82 -3.13 -39.43
C LEU A 93 -28.12 -2.33 -39.57
N ARG A 94 -28.19 -1.17 -38.93
CA ARG A 94 -29.33 -0.25 -39.02
C ARG A 94 -29.02 0.89 -39.98
N HIS A 95 -29.63 0.87 -41.16
CA HIS A 95 -29.46 1.90 -42.20
C HIS A 95 -30.15 3.21 -41.81
N THR A 96 -29.71 4.31 -42.44
CA THR A 96 -30.29 5.65 -42.23
C THR A 96 -31.76 5.80 -42.63
N ASP A 97 -32.29 4.88 -43.45
CA ASP A 97 -33.73 4.81 -43.80
C ASP A 97 -34.58 4.08 -42.74
N GLY A 98 -33.95 3.57 -41.68
CA GLY A 98 -34.59 2.79 -40.62
C GLY A 98 -34.73 1.29 -40.92
N THR A 99 -34.18 0.80 -42.04
CA THR A 99 -34.15 -0.65 -42.31
C THR A 99 -33.02 -1.33 -41.54
N GLU A 100 -33.27 -2.54 -41.05
CA GLU A 100 -32.32 -3.32 -40.26
C GLU A 100 -32.01 -4.65 -40.97
N GLU A 101 -30.73 -4.97 -41.11
CA GLU A 101 -30.23 -6.27 -41.55
C GLU A 101 -29.61 -7.00 -40.36
N VAL A 102 -30.08 -8.22 -40.07
CA VAL A 102 -29.76 -8.93 -38.81
C VAL A 102 -29.09 -10.27 -39.10
N PHE A 103 -27.91 -10.46 -38.52
CA PHE A 103 -27.04 -11.62 -38.69
C PHE A 103 -26.74 -12.19 -37.30
N SER A 104 -26.73 -13.51 -37.12
CA SER A 104 -26.50 -14.08 -35.78
C SER A 104 -25.76 -15.40 -35.78
N VAL A 105 -24.94 -15.60 -34.75
CA VAL A 105 -24.17 -16.83 -34.48
C VAL A 105 -24.33 -17.23 -33.02
N ASP A 106 -24.54 -18.52 -32.76
CA ASP A 106 -24.67 -19.13 -31.42
C ASP A 106 -23.48 -20.04 -31.06
N LYS A 107 -22.63 -20.35 -32.03
CA LYS A 107 -21.40 -21.11 -31.84
C LYS A 107 -20.18 -20.17 -31.68
N LEU A 108 -19.45 -20.33 -30.58
CA LEU A 108 -18.15 -19.70 -30.40
C LEU A 108 -17.12 -20.30 -31.37
N LEU A 109 -16.25 -19.44 -31.91
CA LEU A 109 -15.06 -19.85 -32.67
C LEU A 109 -14.00 -20.42 -31.71
N ARG A 110 -13.78 -19.69 -30.61
CA ARG A 110 -12.94 -20.05 -29.45
C ARG A 110 -13.56 -19.39 -28.21
N ASN A 111 -13.13 -19.77 -27.01
CA ASN A 111 -13.52 -19.08 -25.77
C ASN A 111 -13.37 -17.55 -25.92
N GLY A 112 -14.43 -16.80 -25.63
CA GLY A 112 -14.50 -15.34 -25.80
C GLY A 112 -14.72 -14.82 -27.22
N ILE A 113 -14.54 -15.66 -28.26
CA ILE A 113 -14.49 -15.22 -29.66
C ILE A 113 -15.68 -15.74 -30.45
N PHE A 114 -16.47 -14.83 -31.02
CA PHE A 114 -17.56 -15.11 -31.94
C PHE A 114 -17.20 -14.65 -33.35
N LYS A 115 -17.64 -15.40 -34.36
CA LYS A 115 -17.44 -15.07 -35.78
C LYS A 115 -18.77 -14.93 -36.53
N PRO A 116 -19.61 -13.91 -36.24
CA PRO A 116 -20.77 -13.63 -37.06
C PRO A 116 -20.30 -13.22 -38.47
N ILE A 117 -21.02 -13.69 -39.49
CA ILE A 117 -20.78 -13.31 -40.88
C ILE A 117 -21.88 -12.33 -41.27
N VAL A 118 -21.50 -11.14 -41.68
CA VAL A 118 -22.40 -10.08 -42.15
C VAL A 118 -22.26 -9.97 -43.66
N THR A 119 -23.38 -10.06 -44.37
CA THR A 119 -23.43 -10.01 -45.84
C THR A 119 -24.40 -8.91 -46.24
N PRO A 120 -23.96 -7.63 -46.30
CA PRO A 120 -24.85 -6.48 -46.50
C PRO A 120 -25.55 -6.53 -47.85
N THR A 121 -26.84 -6.17 -47.92
CA THR A 121 -27.58 -6.11 -49.19
C THR A 121 -27.66 -4.70 -49.79
N ARG A 122 -27.19 -3.66 -49.08
CA ARG A 122 -27.34 -2.25 -49.46
C ARG A 122 -26.10 -1.41 -49.14
N PRO A 123 -25.65 -0.51 -50.04
CA PRO A 123 -24.57 0.43 -49.76
C PRO A 123 -25.11 1.66 -49.00
N GLY A 124 -24.28 2.29 -48.17
CA GLY A 124 -24.67 3.48 -47.42
C GLY A 124 -23.95 3.63 -46.07
N GLU A 125 -24.41 4.58 -45.25
CA GLU A 125 -24.09 4.58 -43.82
C GLU A 125 -25.11 3.73 -43.06
N ALA A 126 -24.61 2.85 -42.19
CA ALA A 126 -25.40 2.09 -41.24
C ALA A 126 -24.80 2.22 -39.83
N GLU A 127 -25.61 2.09 -38.79
CA GLU A 127 -25.13 1.88 -37.43
C GLU A 127 -24.96 0.38 -37.19
N LEU A 128 -23.77 -0.05 -36.74
CA LEU A 128 -23.50 -1.45 -36.41
C LEU A 128 -23.69 -1.67 -34.90
N ILE A 129 -24.61 -2.56 -34.54
CA ILE A 129 -24.96 -2.90 -33.17
C ILE A 129 -24.76 -4.40 -32.96
N LEU A 130 -23.99 -4.79 -31.95
CA LEU A 130 -23.85 -6.18 -31.54
C LEU A 130 -24.56 -6.41 -30.21
N ARG A 131 -25.47 -7.39 -30.17
CA ARG A 131 -26.10 -7.86 -28.94
C ARG A 131 -25.60 -9.26 -28.60
N LEU A 132 -25.19 -9.45 -27.34
CA LEU A 132 -24.89 -10.75 -26.77
C LEU A 132 -26.06 -11.20 -25.88
N ASP A 133 -26.64 -12.34 -26.20
CA ASP A 133 -27.71 -13.00 -25.43
C ASP A 133 -27.15 -14.29 -24.77
N GLY A 134 -27.10 -14.35 -23.44
CA GLY A 134 -26.50 -15.48 -22.71
C GLY A 134 -26.52 -15.26 -21.19
N PRO A 135 -25.79 -16.09 -20.41
CA PRO A 135 -25.57 -15.85 -18.97
C PRO A 135 -24.91 -14.49 -18.74
N VAL A 136 -23.97 -14.17 -19.64
CA VAL A 136 -23.43 -12.85 -19.87
C VAL A 136 -24.20 -12.25 -21.04
N SER A 137 -24.82 -11.09 -20.83
CA SER A 137 -25.55 -10.37 -21.87
C SER A 137 -25.31 -8.86 -21.81
N GLY A 138 -25.61 -8.17 -22.91
CA GLY A 138 -25.45 -6.73 -23.10
C GLY A 138 -25.55 -6.33 -24.59
N THR A 139 -25.69 -5.03 -24.86
CA THR A 139 -25.73 -4.47 -26.22
C THR A 139 -24.62 -3.43 -26.40
N VAL A 140 -23.87 -3.55 -27.50
CA VAL A 140 -22.75 -2.66 -27.83
C VAL A 140 -23.02 -2.04 -29.19
N SER A 141 -23.20 -0.71 -29.26
CA SER A 141 -23.19 0.02 -30.53
C SER A 141 -21.75 0.40 -30.87
N ILE A 142 -21.31 0.01 -32.06
CA ILE A 142 -20.02 0.40 -32.66
C ILE A 142 -20.11 1.83 -33.22
N GLY A 143 -21.32 2.35 -33.40
CA GLY A 143 -21.58 3.61 -34.10
C GLY A 143 -21.71 3.42 -35.60
N LYS A 144 -21.42 4.48 -36.36
CA LYS A 144 -21.58 4.50 -37.81
C LYS A 144 -20.45 3.73 -38.52
N VAL A 145 -20.83 2.83 -39.41
CA VAL A 145 -19.96 2.13 -40.36
C VAL A 145 -20.41 2.41 -41.79
N ARG A 146 -19.47 2.35 -42.73
CA ARG A 146 -19.74 2.52 -44.17
C ARG A 146 -19.88 1.15 -44.83
N VAL A 147 -20.94 0.97 -45.61
CA VAL A 147 -21.09 -0.14 -46.56
C VAL A 147 -20.80 0.38 -47.97
N TYR A 148 -19.78 -0.18 -48.60
CA TYR A 148 -19.31 0.17 -49.95
C TYR A 148 -20.04 -0.65 -51.02
N ALA A 149 -20.20 -0.10 -52.23
CA ALA A 149 -20.83 -0.84 -53.32
C ALA A 149 -19.89 -1.86 -53.97
N THR A 150 -18.57 -1.61 -53.92
CA THR A 150 -17.52 -2.50 -54.46
C THR A 150 -16.31 -2.57 -53.54
N VAL A 151 -15.44 -3.56 -53.77
CA VAL A 151 -14.15 -3.70 -53.07
C VAL A 151 -13.20 -2.55 -53.43
N ASP A 152 -13.18 -2.12 -54.70
CA ASP A 152 -12.34 -0.98 -55.14
C ASP A 152 -12.73 0.34 -54.44
N GLU A 153 -14.03 0.56 -54.19
CA GLU A 153 -14.50 1.70 -53.40
C GLU A 153 -14.06 1.63 -51.94
N ALA A 154 -14.01 0.43 -51.34
CA ALA A 154 -13.53 0.24 -49.98
C ALA A 154 -12.03 0.56 -49.85
N ILE A 155 -11.21 0.03 -50.77
CA ILE A 155 -9.76 0.28 -50.82
C ILE A 155 -9.46 1.75 -51.09
N ALA A 156 -10.22 2.42 -51.97
CA ALA A 156 -10.03 3.84 -52.27
C ALA A 156 -10.64 4.79 -51.21
N GLY A 157 -11.56 4.30 -50.38
CA GLY A 157 -12.24 5.07 -49.35
C GLY A 157 -11.42 5.29 -48.08
N GLU A 158 -10.56 4.33 -47.72
CA GLU A 158 -9.70 4.42 -46.54
C GLU A 158 -8.35 5.07 -46.88
N VAL A 159 -8.35 6.40 -46.78
CA VAL A 159 -7.14 7.23 -46.66
C VAL A 159 -7.17 7.93 -45.30
N GLU A 160 -7.08 7.14 -44.22
CA GLU A 160 -6.87 7.69 -42.88
C GLU A 160 -5.39 7.77 -42.52
N ALA A 161 -5.06 8.75 -41.67
CA ALA A 161 -3.69 9.06 -41.30
C ALA A 161 -3.08 7.93 -40.46
N GLU A 162 -1.79 7.65 -40.65
CA GLU A 162 -1.07 6.65 -39.86
C GLU A 162 -1.27 6.92 -38.35
N PRO A 163 -1.94 6.02 -37.61
CA PRO A 163 -2.02 6.15 -36.17
C PRO A 163 -0.62 6.01 -35.58
N ALA A 164 -0.36 6.69 -34.47
CA ALA A 164 0.90 6.46 -33.76
C ALA A 164 0.91 5.01 -33.27
N GLU A 165 1.75 4.14 -33.85
CA GLU A 165 1.71 2.70 -33.57
C GLU A 165 1.72 2.41 -32.05
N PRO A 166 0.85 1.51 -31.56
CA PRO A 166 0.85 1.13 -30.16
C PRO A 166 2.20 0.51 -29.79
N VAL A 167 2.86 1.07 -28.78
CA VAL A 167 4.20 0.66 -28.35
C VAL A 167 4.22 -0.78 -27.82
N VAL A 168 3.06 -1.31 -27.42
CA VAL A 168 2.89 -2.65 -26.87
C VAL A 168 1.63 -3.29 -27.45
N SER A 169 1.77 -4.51 -27.99
CA SER A 169 0.65 -5.41 -28.25
C SER A 169 0.57 -6.47 -27.15
N TYR A 170 -0.64 -6.73 -26.65
CA TYR A 170 -0.92 -7.79 -25.68
C TYR A 170 -2.32 -8.36 -25.98
N LEU A 171 -2.37 -9.50 -26.66
CA LEU A 171 -3.58 -10.09 -27.24
C LEU A 171 -4.65 -10.46 -26.20
N LYS A 172 -5.92 -10.52 -26.61
CA LYS A 172 -7.05 -10.87 -25.75
C LYS A 172 -6.89 -12.25 -25.11
N GLU A 173 -6.48 -13.29 -25.86
CA GLU A 173 -6.24 -14.61 -25.26
C GLU A 173 -4.99 -14.67 -24.38
N ALA A 174 -4.16 -13.61 -24.34
CA ALA A 174 -3.10 -13.46 -23.35
C ALA A 174 -3.61 -12.75 -22.09
N GLN A 175 -4.31 -11.61 -22.25
CA GLN A 175 -4.98 -10.86 -21.18
C GLN A 175 -5.84 -11.80 -20.32
N TRP A 176 -6.73 -12.52 -20.98
CA TRP A 176 -7.67 -13.49 -20.40
C TRP A 176 -7.01 -14.58 -19.55
N LYS A 177 -5.79 -15.01 -19.86
CA LYS A 177 -5.07 -16.06 -19.10
C LYS A 177 -4.40 -15.52 -17.81
N THR A 178 -4.58 -14.24 -17.51
CA THR A 178 -3.95 -13.55 -16.37
C THR A 178 -4.99 -12.76 -15.59
N VAL A 179 -4.62 -12.24 -14.42
CA VAL A 179 -5.47 -11.34 -13.63
C VAL A 179 -5.38 -9.94 -14.25
N TYR A 180 -6.08 -9.75 -15.37
CA TYR A 180 -6.08 -8.52 -16.16
C TYR A 180 -7.37 -7.72 -15.93
N ALA A 181 -7.29 -6.39 -15.90
CA ALA A 181 -8.47 -5.50 -15.91
C ALA A 181 -8.08 -4.07 -16.27
N THR A 182 -8.94 -3.31 -16.94
CA THR A 182 -8.75 -1.87 -17.17
C THR A 182 -9.75 -1.02 -16.38
N THR A 183 -9.36 0.22 -16.09
CA THR A 183 -10.26 1.23 -15.50
C THR A 183 -10.08 2.58 -16.18
N LEU A 184 -11.05 3.48 -16.01
CA LEU A 184 -10.90 4.86 -16.44
C LEU A 184 -10.07 5.64 -15.41
N ALA A 185 -9.22 6.53 -15.91
CA ALA A 185 -8.58 7.56 -15.13
C ALA A 185 -9.62 8.67 -14.86
N GLU A 186 -10.07 8.79 -13.61
CA GLU A 186 -11.16 9.70 -13.24
C GLU A 186 -10.61 10.94 -12.52
N SER A 187 -11.24 12.11 -12.72
CA SER A 187 -11.00 13.23 -11.78
C SER A 187 -11.69 12.90 -10.46
N ALA A 188 -10.92 12.85 -9.38
CA ALA A 188 -11.47 12.63 -8.05
C ALA A 188 -10.75 13.47 -7.00
N THR A 189 -11.47 13.74 -5.94
CA THR A 189 -10.92 14.36 -4.74
C THR A 189 -10.24 13.30 -3.86
N ILE A 190 -8.99 13.53 -3.48
CA ILE A 190 -8.16 12.61 -2.70
C ILE A 190 -7.53 13.33 -1.50
N ARG A 191 -7.36 12.63 -0.36
CA ARG A 191 -6.65 13.20 0.79
C ARG A 191 -5.18 13.38 0.45
N GLY A 192 -4.65 14.59 0.60
CA GLY A 192 -3.21 14.81 0.54
C GLY A 192 -2.49 14.10 1.69
N SER A 193 -1.21 13.79 1.51
CA SER A 193 -0.38 13.19 2.56
C SER A 193 1.07 13.63 2.42
N VAL A 194 1.76 13.80 3.55
CA VAL A 194 3.22 13.95 3.61
C VAL A 194 3.85 12.66 4.11
N ARG A 195 5.05 12.32 3.63
CA ARG A 195 5.80 11.15 4.12
C ARG A 195 6.56 11.53 5.39
N ALA A 196 6.60 10.60 6.33
CA ALA A 196 7.36 10.68 7.57
C ALA A 196 7.84 9.27 7.95
N THR A 197 8.85 9.18 8.80
CA THR A 197 9.12 7.95 9.57
C THR A 197 8.48 8.10 10.94
N GLY A 198 8.34 7.02 11.71
CA GLY A 198 7.83 7.10 13.06
C GLY A 198 8.10 5.87 13.89
N GLU A 199 7.68 5.94 15.15
CA GLU A 199 7.76 4.86 16.12
C GLU A 199 6.41 4.68 16.82
N LEU A 200 6.03 3.42 17.10
CA LEU A 200 4.90 3.12 17.96
C LEU A 200 5.38 3.08 19.42
N VAL A 201 4.93 4.01 20.25
CA VAL A 201 5.32 4.11 21.67
C VAL A 201 4.13 3.80 22.59
N ALA A 202 4.45 3.43 23.83
CA ALA A 202 3.45 3.27 24.88
C ALA A 202 3.08 4.65 25.47
N PRO A 203 1.78 4.94 25.68
CA PRO A 203 1.34 6.19 26.30
C PRO A 203 2.03 6.47 27.65
N ILE A 204 2.23 7.75 27.97
CA ILE A 204 2.80 8.16 29.25
C ILE A 204 1.92 7.63 30.39
N GLY A 205 2.53 6.88 31.32
CA GLY A 205 1.83 6.27 32.45
C GLY A 205 1.21 4.88 32.16
N SER A 206 1.24 4.37 30.92
CA SER A 206 0.86 2.98 30.63
C SER A 206 2.01 1.98 30.82
N LYS A 207 3.26 2.47 30.91
CA LYS A 207 4.46 1.68 31.22
C LYS A 207 4.98 1.99 32.64
N ALA A 208 5.38 0.94 33.36
CA ALA A 208 6.07 1.03 34.64
C ALA A 208 7.29 0.10 34.68
N THR A 209 8.42 0.60 35.19
CA THR A 209 9.64 -0.17 35.42
C THR A 209 9.85 -0.29 36.93
N LEU A 210 9.77 -1.50 37.47
CA LEU A 210 9.98 -1.77 38.88
C LEU A 210 11.44 -2.16 39.14
N GLY A 211 12.13 -1.31 39.90
CA GLY A 211 13.44 -1.58 40.47
C GLY A 211 13.35 -2.06 41.91
N SER A 212 14.41 -2.72 42.39
CA SER A 212 14.51 -3.15 43.79
C SER A 212 14.75 -1.96 44.73
N PRO A 213 13.94 -1.75 45.80
CA PRO A 213 14.13 -0.63 46.73
C PRO A 213 15.21 -0.89 47.80
N VAL A 214 15.72 -2.12 47.88
CA VAL A 214 16.71 -2.60 48.86
C VAL A 214 17.66 -3.59 48.19
N SER A 215 18.86 -3.76 48.72
CA SER A 215 19.74 -4.85 48.28
C SER A 215 19.29 -6.16 48.95
N GLY A 216 19.06 -7.23 48.18
CA GLY A 216 18.48 -8.46 48.71
C GLY A 216 18.30 -9.58 47.69
N ARG A 217 17.88 -10.75 48.15
CA ARG A 217 17.51 -11.88 47.30
C ARG A 217 16.07 -11.72 46.81
N LEU A 218 15.84 -11.86 45.51
CA LEU A 218 14.50 -11.89 44.92
C LEU A 218 13.76 -13.18 45.29
N VAL A 219 12.52 -13.03 45.73
CA VAL A 219 11.55 -14.10 46.00
C VAL A 219 10.22 -13.69 45.34
N ALA A 220 9.91 -14.28 44.18
CA ALA A 220 8.68 -14.04 43.44
C ALA A 220 7.62 -15.08 43.82
N THR A 221 6.41 -14.62 44.11
CA THR A 221 5.30 -15.51 44.47
C THR A 221 3.98 -14.89 44.00
N PRO A 222 3.45 -15.26 42.81
CA PRO A 222 3.92 -16.30 41.88
C PRO A 222 5.21 -15.94 41.11
N LEU A 223 5.78 -16.90 40.37
CA LEU A 223 6.92 -16.62 39.49
C LEU A 223 6.56 -15.58 38.43
N LEU A 224 7.43 -14.58 38.26
CA LEU A 224 7.34 -13.60 37.18
C LEU A 224 7.49 -14.30 35.82
N ARG A 225 6.53 -14.05 34.91
CA ARG A 225 6.58 -14.52 33.53
C ARG A 225 6.11 -13.40 32.59
N VAL A 226 6.81 -13.24 31.48
CA VAL A 226 6.31 -12.42 30.35
C VAL A 226 4.95 -12.97 29.91
N GLY A 227 4.00 -12.08 29.63
CA GLY A 227 2.60 -12.44 29.34
C GLY A 227 1.67 -12.46 30.56
N THR A 228 2.18 -12.23 31.78
CA THR A 228 1.34 -12.24 32.99
C THR A 228 0.58 -10.93 33.12
N LYS A 229 -0.76 -10.99 33.12
CA LYS A 229 -1.62 -9.82 33.38
C LYS A 229 -1.60 -9.44 34.87
N VAL A 230 -1.50 -8.14 35.14
CA VAL A 230 -1.38 -7.56 36.47
C VAL A 230 -2.30 -6.35 36.63
N ARG A 231 -2.78 -6.10 37.85
CA ARG A 231 -3.53 -4.89 38.22
C ARG A 231 -2.67 -3.98 39.08
N ALA A 232 -3.02 -2.70 39.11
CA ALA A 232 -2.42 -1.77 40.05
C ALA A 232 -2.61 -2.27 41.50
N GLY A 233 -1.52 -2.30 42.27
CA GLY A 233 -1.46 -2.80 43.64
C GLY A 233 -1.09 -4.27 43.81
N ASP A 234 -1.16 -5.11 42.76
CA ASP A 234 -0.79 -6.53 42.83
C ASP A 234 0.70 -6.67 43.21
N VAL A 235 1.02 -7.58 44.15
CA VAL A 235 2.40 -7.92 44.54
C VAL A 235 2.97 -8.88 43.50
N LEU A 236 4.09 -8.50 42.89
CA LEU A 236 4.70 -9.27 41.80
C LEU A 236 5.92 -10.05 42.26
N ALA A 237 6.72 -9.46 43.14
CA ALA A 237 7.82 -10.13 43.81
C ALA A 237 8.16 -9.46 45.14
N ARG A 238 9.10 -10.04 45.88
CA ARG A 238 9.50 -9.62 47.21
C ARG A 238 11.02 -9.74 47.33
N VAL A 239 11.70 -8.67 47.73
CA VAL A 239 13.16 -8.64 47.86
C VAL A 239 13.52 -8.78 49.32
N VAL A 240 14.01 -9.95 49.71
CA VAL A 240 14.40 -10.27 51.09
C VAL A 240 15.87 -9.83 51.29
N PRO A 241 16.17 -8.85 52.16
CA PRO A 241 17.53 -8.41 52.41
C PRO A 241 18.45 -9.60 52.76
N VAL A 242 19.57 -9.72 52.05
CA VAL A 242 20.59 -10.71 52.44
C VAL A 242 21.26 -10.14 53.69
N SER A 243 21.10 -10.81 54.83
CA SER A 243 21.46 -10.31 56.16
C SER A 243 22.85 -9.65 56.19
N GLY A 244 22.88 -8.33 56.36
CA GLY A 244 24.10 -7.52 56.23
C GLY A 244 23.92 -6.02 56.52
N GLU A 245 22.75 -5.44 56.22
CA GLU A 245 22.37 -4.14 56.82
C GLU A 245 22.04 -4.33 58.31
N ASP A 246 22.47 -3.39 59.16
CA ASP A 246 22.05 -3.33 60.55
C ASP A 246 20.66 -2.69 60.63
N ARG A 247 19.71 -3.34 61.31
CA ARG A 247 18.40 -2.77 61.64
C ARG A 247 18.56 -1.41 62.34
N GLY A 248 19.57 -1.26 63.18
CA GLY A 248 19.92 0.01 63.82
C GLY A 248 20.22 1.13 62.82
N ALA A 249 20.84 0.84 61.68
CA ALA A 249 21.10 1.82 60.63
C ALA A 249 19.82 2.24 59.89
N VAL A 250 18.88 1.31 59.66
CA VAL A 250 17.59 1.60 59.03
C VAL A 250 16.66 2.38 59.97
N ASP A 251 16.57 1.97 61.24
CA ASP A 251 15.82 2.70 62.27
C ASP A 251 16.43 4.12 62.50
N ALA A 252 17.75 4.26 62.51
CA ALA A 252 18.43 5.57 62.59
C ALA A 252 18.20 6.45 61.34
N ALA A 253 18.19 5.86 60.13
CA ALA A 253 17.92 6.60 58.91
C ALA A 253 16.47 7.11 58.84
N LEU A 254 15.49 6.37 59.38
CA LEU A 254 14.13 6.89 59.54
C LEU A 254 14.08 8.01 60.58
N ALA A 255 14.71 7.85 61.74
CA ALA A 255 14.73 8.88 62.78
C ALA A 255 15.35 10.20 62.27
N ALA A 256 16.42 10.12 61.47
CA ALA A 256 17.03 11.27 60.81
C ALA A 256 16.07 11.95 59.82
N ALA A 257 15.38 11.17 58.96
CA ALA A 257 14.41 11.71 58.00
C ALA A 257 13.19 12.36 58.67
N GLU A 258 12.67 11.75 59.75
CA GLU A 258 11.55 12.31 60.52
C GLU A 258 11.97 13.58 61.28
N SER A 259 13.22 13.66 61.77
CA SER A 259 13.79 14.89 62.32
C SER A 259 13.91 16.00 61.27
N GLU A 260 14.41 15.69 60.07
CA GLU A 260 14.54 16.68 58.98
C GLU A 260 13.16 17.19 58.53
N ARG A 261 12.16 16.31 58.44
CA ARG A 261 10.78 16.71 58.14
C ARG A 261 10.22 17.64 59.22
N ALA A 262 10.46 17.36 60.50
CA ALA A 262 10.02 18.23 61.59
C ALA A 262 10.70 19.62 61.55
N ILE A 263 11.98 19.69 61.13
CA ILE A 263 12.69 20.96 60.91
C ILE A 263 12.07 21.72 59.73
N ALA A 264 11.86 21.07 58.59
CA ALA A 264 11.26 21.69 57.40
C ALA A 264 9.81 22.16 57.64
N GLU A 265 9.02 21.39 58.39
CA GLU A 265 7.66 21.73 58.83
C GLU A 265 7.67 22.98 59.73
N ALA A 266 8.61 23.05 60.69
CA ALA A 266 8.80 24.23 61.53
C ALA A 266 9.35 25.46 60.77
N GLU A 267 10.17 25.27 59.74
CA GLU A 267 10.60 26.36 58.84
C GLU A 267 9.41 26.91 58.03
N LEU A 268 8.54 26.05 57.50
CA LEU A 268 7.35 26.47 56.77
C LEU A 268 6.37 27.24 57.68
N VAL A 269 6.03 26.69 58.85
CA VAL A 269 5.14 27.37 59.81
C VAL A 269 5.72 28.72 60.23
N ARG A 270 7.04 28.83 60.40
CA ARG A 270 7.70 30.12 60.68
C ARG A 270 7.59 31.07 59.49
N ALA A 271 7.85 30.60 58.27
CA ALA A 271 7.74 31.42 57.06
C ALA A 271 6.31 31.93 56.79
N GLU A 272 5.29 31.14 57.14
CA GLU A 272 3.87 31.51 57.04
C GLU A 272 3.41 32.45 58.17
N ALA A 273 4.05 32.39 59.34
CA ALA A 273 3.76 33.28 60.48
C ALA A 273 4.42 34.67 60.39
N LEU A 274 5.42 34.87 59.52
CA LEU A 274 5.98 36.19 59.25
C LEU A 274 5.08 36.97 58.26
N HIS A 275 4.89 38.27 58.53
CA HIS A 275 4.08 39.15 57.68
C HIS A 275 4.59 39.18 56.22
N PRO A 276 3.70 39.30 55.21
CA PRO A 276 4.06 39.25 53.78
C PRO A 276 5.00 40.35 53.28
N GLU A 277 5.26 41.39 54.08
CA GLU A 277 6.28 42.41 53.78
C GLU A 277 7.72 41.96 54.14
N VAL A 278 7.88 40.88 54.89
CA VAL A 278 9.18 40.42 55.44
C VAL A 278 9.69 39.13 54.77
N VAL A 279 8.79 38.30 54.23
CA VAL A 279 9.15 37.03 53.57
C VAL A 279 8.90 37.14 52.07
N SER A 280 9.98 37.07 51.27
CA SER A 280 9.86 36.97 49.82
C SER A 280 9.09 35.71 49.41
N THR A 281 8.25 35.80 48.38
CA THR A 281 7.49 34.65 47.82
C THR A 281 8.39 33.43 47.56
N LYS A 282 9.58 33.68 46.99
CA LYS A 282 10.65 32.70 46.77
C LYS A 282 11.08 31.92 48.04
N ALA A 283 11.07 32.56 49.21
CA ALA A 283 11.43 31.90 50.47
C ALA A 283 10.30 30.99 50.98
N LEU A 284 9.03 31.40 50.81
CA LEU A 284 7.87 30.57 51.12
C LEU A 284 7.79 29.35 50.18
N GLU A 285 8.00 29.55 48.88
CA GLU A 285 8.08 28.46 47.89
C GLU A 285 9.23 27.50 48.18
N ALA A 286 10.41 28.02 48.58
CA ALA A 286 11.54 27.19 48.99
C ALA A 286 11.24 26.37 50.26
N ALA A 287 10.56 26.94 51.26
CA ALA A 287 10.16 26.21 52.46
C ALA A 287 9.14 25.09 52.13
N LYS A 288 8.16 25.36 51.25
CA LYS A 288 7.20 24.35 50.76
C LYS A 288 7.91 23.23 49.99
N ALA A 289 8.84 23.57 49.09
CA ALA A 289 9.61 22.58 48.36
C ALA A 289 10.50 21.71 49.29
N ARG A 290 11.11 22.30 50.32
CA ARG A 290 11.87 21.56 51.34
C ARG A 290 11.00 20.56 52.10
N LEU A 291 9.80 20.98 52.54
CA LEU A 291 8.87 20.09 53.22
C LEU A 291 8.49 18.89 52.34
N VAL A 292 8.13 19.13 51.08
CA VAL A 292 7.80 18.05 50.11
C VAL A 292 8.99 17.09 49.93
N VAL A 293 10.23 17.60 49.83
CA VAL A 293 11.42 16.73 49.73
C VAL A 293 11.62 15.91 51.01
N ALA A 294 11.48 16.51 52.19
CA ALA A 294 11.62 15.81 53.47
C ALA A 294 10.51 14.77 53.68
N GLU A 295 9.28 15.03 53.24
CA GLU A 295 8.18 14.06 53.20
C GLU A 295 8.55 12.84 52.34
N ARG A 296 9.11 13.05 51.13
CA ARG A 296 9.56 11.92 50.28
C ARG A 296 10.73 11.14 50.88
N GLN A 297 11.62 11.79 51.63
CA GLN A 297 12.68 11.11 52.37
C GLN A 297 12.11 10.25 53.50
N VAL A 298 11.09 10.73 54.22
CA VAL A 298 10.37 9.96 55.24
C VAL A 298 9.62 8.79 54.60
N ASP A 299 8.90 8.98 53.48
CA ASP A 299 8.22 7.90 52.75
C ASP A 299 9.21 6.80 52.33
N SER A 300 10.37 7.18 51.78
CA SER A 300 11.44 6.26 51.40
C SER A 300 12.05 5.52 52.60
N ALA A 301 12.34 6.22 53.70
CA ALA A 301 12.87 5.61 54.92
C ALA A 301 11.85 4.68 55.59
N ARG A 302 10.56 5.02 55.56
CA ARG A 302 9.46 4.14 56.02
C ARG A 302 9.32 2.91 55.13
N GLY A 303 9.46 3.03 53.81
CA GLY A 303 9.51 1.90 52.89
C GLY A 303 10.65 0.93 53.22
N ARG A 304 11.87 1.45 53.42
CA ARG A 304 13.04 0.65 53.84
C ARG A 304 12.84 -0.01 55.20
N ARG A 305 12.25 0.69 56.17
CA ARG A 305 11.92 0.13 57.49
C ARG A 305 10.81 -0.92 57.43
N ALA A 306 9.78 -0.73 56.61
CA ALA A 306 8.67 -1.67 56.45
C ALA A 306 9.16 -3.00 55.84
N ALA A 307 10.10 -2.95 54.89
CA ALA A 307 10.80 -4.13 54.36
C ALA A 307 11.57 -4.93 55.44
N TRP A 308 11.97 -4.26 56.52
CA TRP A 308 12.67 -4.85 57.68
C TRP A 308 11.73 -5.25 58.83
N SER A 309 10.59 -4.57 59.01
CA SER A 309 9.69 -4.76 60.16
C SER A 309 8.58 -5.79 59.96
N GLY A 310 8.48 -6.41 58.78
CA GLY A 310 7.62 -7.57 58.55
C GLY A 310 8.00 -8.70 59.50
N SER A 311 7.13 -9.02 60.46
CA SER A 311 7.36 -9.99 61.53
C SER A 311 7.64 -11.40 60.98
N GLY A 312 8.91 -11.71 60.77
CA GLY A 312 9.39 -12.96 60.17
C GLY A 312 9.95 -12.78 58.76
N GLY A 313 11.18 -12.28 58.63
CA GLY A 313 12.01 -12.38 57.41
C GLY A 313 11.39 -11.81 56.13
N GLY A 314 10.50 -10.81 56.24
CA GLY A 314 9.49 -10.52 55.23
C GLY A 314 9.97 -9.95 53.89
N GLY A 315 10.99 -9.08 53.85
CA GLY A 315 11.44 -8.42 52.62
C GLY A 315 10.53 -7.31 52.08
N ALA A 316 11.04 -6.54 51.11
CA ALA A 316 10.34 -5.45 50.45
C ALA A 316 9.42 -5.97 49.33
N GLU A 317 8.13 -5.64 49.35
CA GLU A 317 7.19 -6.03 48.29
C GLU A 317 7.28 -5.09 47.08
N LEU A 318 7.49 -5.66 45.90
CA LEU A 318 7.39 -4.99 44.60
C LEU A 318 5.96 -5.07 44.11
N ARG A 319 5.26 -3.93 44.10
CA ARG A 319 3.85 -3.80 43.70
C ARG A 319 3.74 -3.05 42.38
N SER A 320 2.85 -3.48 41.50
CA SER A 320 2.60 -2.74 40.26
C SER A 320 1.92 -1.39 40.54
N PRO A 321 2.41 -0.26 39.99
CA PRO A 321 1.70 1.02 40.07
C PRO A 321 0.59 1.14 39.01
N VAL A 322 0.59 0.28 37.99
CA VAL A 322 -0.32 0.32 36.84
C VAL A 322 -1.02 -1.02 36.62
N ALA A 323 -2.14 -1.03 35.90
CA ALA A 323 -2.64 -2.26 35.29
C ALA A 323 -1.92 -2.51 33.95
N GLY A 324 -1.84 -3.76 33.51
CA GLY A 324 -1.20 -4.11 32.25
C GLY A 324 -0.71 -5.56 32.22
N GLU A 325 0.38 -5.79 31.51
CA GLU A 325 1.02 -7.08 31.32
C GLU A 325 2.53 -6.98 31.60
N VAL A 326 3.12 -8.04 32.15
CA VAL A 326 4.58 -8.16 32.30
C VAL A 326 5.20 -8.36 30.92
N VAL A 327 6.02 -7.39 30.48
CA VAL A 327 6.64 -7.40 29.15
C VAL A 327 8.12 -7.78 29.17
N PHE A 328 8.85 -7.44 30.25
CA PHE A 328 10.20 -7.94 30.48
C PHE A 328 10.38 -8.36 31.93
N VAL A 329 10.97 -9.52 32.14
CA VAL A 329 11.52 -9.95 33.43
C VAL A 329 13.03 -9.82 33.31
N ARG A 330 13.63 -8.96 34.14
CA ARG A 330 15.06 -8.59 34.08
C ARG A 330 15.89 -9.26 35.18
N ALA A 331 15.23 -9.83 36.19
CA ALA A 331 15.84 -10.54 37.30
C ALA A 331 15.27 -11.96 37.45
N GLU A 332 16.14 -12.92 37.76
CA GLU A 332 15.75 -14.33 37.95
C GLU A 332 15.35 -14.62 39.41
N GLU A 333 14.51 -15.64 39.59
CA GLU A 333 14.08 -16.08 40.92
C GLU A 333 15.27 -16.52 41.77
N GLY A 334 15.37 -16.01 43.00
CA GLY A 334 16.48 -16.28 43.89
C GLY A 334 17.79 -15.55 43.54
N SER A 335 17.83 -14.68 42.52
CA SER A 335 18.98 -13.80 42.26
C SER A 335 19.20 -12.79 43.39
N VAL A 336 20.42 -12.28 43.54
CA VAL A 336 20.73 -11.17 44.46
C VAL A 336 20.73 -9.87 43.66
N LEU A 337 19.95 -8.91 44.12
CA LEU A 337 19.75 -7.58 43.54
C LEU A 337 20.37 -6.52 44.43
N GLY A 338 20.92 -5.48 43.81
CA GLY A 338 21.23 -4.21 44.44
C GLY A 338 20.02 -3.27 44.48
N ASN A 339 20.11 -2.23 45.31
CA ASN A 339 19.16 -1.12 45.28
C ASN A 339 19.20 -0.40 43.92
N GLY A 340 18.05 -0.26 43.26
CA GLY A 340 17.89 0.31 41.93
C GLY A 340 17.85 -0.70 40.77
N ASP A 341 18.26 -1.95 40.99
CA ASP A 341 18.29 -2.96 39.92
C ASP A 341 16.88 -3.24 39.39
N VAL A 342 16.71 -3.19 38.06
CA VAL A 342 15.42 -3.43 37.41
C VAL A 342 15.04 -4.90 37.52
N VAL A 343 13.84 -5.16 38.04
CA VAL A 343 13.30 -6.52 38.23
C VAL A 343 12.31 -6.88 37.13
N VAL A 344 11.35 -6.00 36.87
CA VAL A 344 10.25 -6.24 35.94
C VAL A 344 9.77 -4.96 35.27
N GLU A 345 9.45 -5.06 33.99
CA GLU A 345 8.78 -4.01 33.22
C GLU A 345 7.35 -4.46 32.92
N ILE A 346 6.41 -3.55 33.16
CA ILE A 346 4.97 -3.73 33.03
C ILE A 346 4.47 -2.70 32.02
N MET A 347 3.57 -3.09 31.14
CA MET A 347 3.02 -2.21 30.13
C MET A 347 1.56 -2.58 29.84
N ASP A 348 0.69 -1.60 29.70
CA ASP A 348 -0.62 -1.78 29.05
C ASP A 348 -0.45 -1.47 27.54
N PRO A 349 -0.51 -2.49 26.66
CA PRO A 349 -0.34 -2.32 25.23
C PRO A 349 -1.65 -2.00 24.49
N THR A 350 -2.80 -1.89 25.17
CA THR A 350 -4.13 -1.76 24.53
C THR A 350 -4.33 -0.45 23.76
N ARG A 351 -3.50 0.55 24.05
CA ARG A 351 -3.47 1.88 23.42
C ARG A 351 -2.02 2.21 23.11
N LEU A 352 -1.76 2.69 21.90
CA LEU A 352 -0.43 3.12 21.46
C LEU A 352 -0.48 4.57 21.00
N TRP A 353 0.68 5.23 21.05
CA TRP A 353 0.89 6.46 20.33
C TRP A 353 1.78 6.19 19.11
N LEU A 354 1.40 6.73 17.96
CA LEU A 354 2.23 6.82 16.77
C LEU A 354 2.93 8.18 16.79
N GLU A 355 4.24 8.19 17.03
CA GLU A 355 5.07 9.38 16.96
C GLU A 355 5.69 9.51 15.57
N ALA A 356 5.02 10.24 14.68
CA ALA A 356 5.47 10.49 13.31
C ALA A 356 6.39 11.71 13.25
N ARG A 357 7.56 11.57 12.63
CA ARG A 357 8.60 12.60 12.49
C ARG A 357 8.50 13.28 11.13
N VAL A 358 7.78 14.41 11.08
CA VAL A 358 7.53 15.16 9.84
C VAL A 358 8.63 16.19 9.62
N ILE A 359 9.24 16.24 8.44
CA ILE A 359 10.30 17.21 8.11
C ILE A 359 9.78 18.65 8.30
N GLU A 360 10.64 19.56 8.82
CA GLU A 360 10.32 20.98 9.08
C GLU A 360 9.56 21.69 7.94
N SER A 361 9.86 21.39 6.67
CA SER A 361 9.19 21.96 5.50
C SER A 361 7.73 21.52 5.33
N ASP A 362 7.38 20.31 5.78
CA ASP A 362 6.04 19.74 5.66
C ASP A 362 5.19 19.91 6.94
N ALA A 363 5.83 20.20 8.08
CA ALA A 363 5.16 20.40 9.36
C ALA A 363 4.00 21.42 9.35
N PRO A 364 4.02 22.53 8.57
CA PRO A 364 2.86 23.42 8.46
C PRO A 364 1.63 22.76 7.82
N ARG A 365 1.83 21.80 6.89
CA ARG A 365 0.78 21.18 6.06
C ARG A 365 -0.02 20.10 6.80
N VAL A 366 0.49 19.62 7.93
CA VAL A 366 -0.15 18.60 8.78
C VAL A 366 -0.82 19.18 10.03
N ARG A 367 -0.78 20.51 10.20
CA ARG A 367 -1.57 21.17 11.26
C ARG A 367 -3.05 21.00 10.97
N GLY A 368 -3.77 20.39 11.91
CA GLY A 368 -5.17 20.00 11.69
C GLY A 368 -5.34 18.71 10.88
N SER A 369 -4.31 17.87 10.80
CA SER A 369 -4.41 16.52 10.21
C SER A 369 -5.57 15.73 10.82
N ALA A 370 -6.40 15.12 9.96
CA ALA A 370 -7.49 14.25 10.37
C ALA A 370 -7.05 12.81 10.73
N GLY A 371 -5.78 12.45 10.47
CA GLY A 371 -5.28 11.11 10.70
C GLY A 371 -3.97 10.79 9.98
N ALA A 372 -3.53 9.55 10.09
CA ALA A 372 -2.38 9.03 9.38
C ALA A 372 -2.62 7.60 8.87
N MET A 373 -1.80 7.15 7.93
CA MET A 373 -1.65 5.76 7.53
C MET A 373 -0.20 5.35 7.79
N PHE A 374 0.06 4.18 8.36
CA PHE A 374 1.43 3.69 8.54
C PHE A 374 1.60 2.21 8.17
N THR A 375 2.82 1.81 7.85
CA THR A 375 3.19 0.41 7.62
C THR A 375 4.31 0.02 8.58
N VAL A 376 4.15 -1.10 9.29
CA VAL A 376 5.21 -1.67 10.14
C VAL A 376 6.24 -2.38 9.27
N ALA A 377 7.53 -2.24 9.58
CA ALA A 377 8.59 -2.95 8.87
C ALA A 377 8.33 -4.48 8.89
N GLY A 378 8.25 -5.10 7.71
CA GLY A 378 7.91 -6.52 7.54
C GLY A 378 6.40 -6.85 7.58
N GLY A 379 5.53 -5.86 7.85
CA GLY A 379 4.08 -5.99 7.75
C GLY A 379 3.59 -5.78 6.30
N ALA A 380 2.67 -6.63 5.85
CA ALA A 380 2.15 -6.58 4.47
C ALA A 380 1.00 -5.59 4.26
N SER A 381 0.38 -5.07 5.33
CA SER A 381 -0.84 -4.26 5.25
C SER A 381 -0.67 -2.93 6.00
N PRO A 382 -1.07 -1.79 5.40
CA PRO A 382 -1.03 -0.51 6.07
C PRO A 382 -2.17 -0.39 7.10
N VAL A 383 -1.90 0.35 8.17
CA VAL A 383 -2.81 0.59 9.30
C VAL A 383 -3.27 2.05 9.27
N LEU A 384 -4.60 2.24 9.26
CA LEU A 384 -5.26 3.54 9.28
C LEU A 384 -5.47 4.03 10.71
N VAL A 385 -5.09 5.28 10.99
CA VAL A 385 -5.27 5.98 12.27
C VAL A 385 -6.11 7.22 12.01
N ASP A 386 -7.42 7.10 12.14
CA ASP A 386 -8.36 8.23 12.12
C ASP A 386 -9.58 7.91 13.00
N ALA A 387 -10.54 8.84 13.07
CA ALA A 387 -11.72 8.69 13.92
C ALA A 387 -12.55 7.43 13.62
N SER A 388 -12.49 6.87 12.40
CA SER A 388 -13.20 5.64 12.04
C SER A 388 -12.56 4.38 12.63
N THR A 389 -11.25 4.39 12.86
CA THR A 389 -10.50 3.31 13.55
C THR A 389 -10.34 3.57 15.04
N GLY A 390 -10.98 4.61 15.58
CA GLY A 390 -10.86 5.02 16.99
C GLY A 390 -9.55 5.75 17.30
N GLY A 391 -8.78 6.13 16.28
CA GLY A 391 -7.57 6.93 16.42
C GLY A 391 -7.86 8.43 16.43
N SER A 392 -6.90 9.23 16.92
CA SER A 392 -7.00 10.70 16.93
C SER A 392 -5.64 11.38 16.95
N LEU A 393 -5.57 12.63 16.46
CA LEU A 393 -4.39 13.48 16.60
C LEU A 393 -4.34 14.03 18.04
N LEU A 394 -3.29 13.70 18.80
CA LEU A 394 -3.06 14.23 20.14
C LEU A 394 -2.31 15.57 20.10
N ALA A 395 -1.23 15.64 19.32
CA ALA A 395 -0.35 16.80 19.29
C ALA A 395 0.40 16.95 17.97
N VAL A 396 0.68 18.21 17.60
CA VAL A 396 1.69 18.59 16.61
C VAL A 396 2.74 19.41 17.35
N GLY A 397 4.01 19.07 17.20
CA GLY A 397 5.12 19.74 17.86
C GLY A 397 5.17 21.23 17.54
N ALA A 398 5.42 22.04 18.57
CA ALA A 398 5.58 23.49 18.43
C ALA A 398 7.03 23.92 18.09
N ALA A 399 7.97 22.98 18.13
CA ALA A 399 9.38 23.18 17.85
C ALA A 399 9.92 22.06 16.96
N VAL A 400 11.02 22.36 16.26
CA VAL A 400 11.79 21.41 15.44
C VAL A 400 12.86 20.78 16.31
N ASP A 401 13.01 19.45 16.25
CA ASP A 401 14.13 18.76 16.90
C ASP A 401 15.45 19.16 16.23
N PRO A 402 16.47 19.62 16.98
CA PRO A 402 17.72 20.10 16.40
C PRO A 402 18.62 18.98 15.85
N ILE A 403 18.38 17.71 16.21
CA ILE A 403 19.18 16.55 15.80
C ILE A 403 18.70 16.02 14.45
N ASP A 404 17.41 15.71 14.31
CA ASP A 404 16.86 15.11 13.08
C ASP A 404 16.09 16.10 12.18
N ARG A 405 15.93 17.36 12.62
CA ARG A 405 15.26 18.46 11.88
C ARG A 405 13.80 18.16 11.53
N THR A 406 13.14 17.34 12.35
CA THR A 406 11.72 17.02 12.24
C THR A 406 10.87 17.70 13.31
N VAL A 407 9.55 17.68 13.11
CA VAL A 407 8.52 18.06 14.07
C VAL A 407 7.73 16.79 14.40
N PRO A 408 7.61 16.39 15.69
CA PRO A 408 6.82 15.23 16.07
C PRO A 408 5.32 15.51 15.89
N VAL A 409 4.61 14.54 15.31
CA VAL A 409 3.16 14.52 15.18
C VAL A 409 2.67 13.24 15.85
N VAL A 410 1.96 13.39 16.97
CA VAL A 410 1.58 12.29 17.84
C VAL A 410 0.11 11.97 17.62
N PHE A 411 -0.17 10.76 17.14
CA PHE A 411 -1.52 10.20 17.06
C PHE A 411 -1.71 9.14 18.13
N GLU A 412 -2.90 9.05 18.71
CA GLU A 412 -3.31 7.89 19.50
C GLU A 412 -4.07 6.89 18.63
N LEU A 413 -3.88 5.60 18.91
CA LEU A 413 -4.62 4.50 18.28
C LEU A 413 -4.94 3.38 19.27
N PRO A 414 -6.10 2.70 19.13
CA PRO A 414 -6.34 1.44 19.82
C PRO A 414 -5.47 0.33 19.23
N ASN A 415 -5.01 -0.58 20.08
CA ASN A 415 -4.26 -1.76 19.71
C ASN A 415 -4.96 -3.00 20.29
N PRO A 416 -5.89 -3.63 19.56
CA PRO A 416 -6.52 -4.88 19.99
C PRO A 416 -5.54 -6.08 19.98
N GLY A 417 -4.33 -5.88 19.45
CA GLY A 417 -3.27 -6.88 19.31
C GLY A 417 -2.56 -6.75 17.97
N GLY A 418 -1.33 -7.28 17.88
CA GLY A 418 -0.54 -7.33 16.65
C GLY A 418 0.42 -6.17 16.42
N LEU A 419 0.22 -5.02 17.09
CA LEU A 419 1.20 -3.92 17.10
C LEU A 419 2.07 -3.97 18.36
N MET A 420 3.39 -3.85 18.18
CA MET A 420 4.38 -3.89 19.25
C MET A 420 4.97 -2.49 19.51
N PRO A 421 5.00 -2.00 20.76
CA PRO A 421 5.78 -0.81 21.13
C PRO A 421 7.27 -0.95 20.79
N GLY A 422 7.91 0.16 20.40
CA GLY A 422 9.27 0.18 19.86
C GLY A 422 9.38 -0.17 18.38
N SER A 423 8.26 -0.44 17.70
CA SER A 423 8.27 -0.75 16.27
C SER A 423 8.48 0.52 15.43
N TYR A 424 9.49 0.51 14.57
CA TYR A 424 9.66 1.51 13.52
C TYR A 424 8.62 1.32 12.40
N VAL A 425 8.09 2.45 11.91
CA VAL A 425 7.03 2.48 10.91
C VAL A 425 7.28 3.55 9.84
N ASP A 426 6.90 3.26 8.60
CA ASP A 426 6.78 4.24 7.53
C ASP A 426 5.41 4.90 7.62
N VAL A 427 5.35 6.23 7.69
CA VAL A 427 4.12 6.99 7.94
C VAL A 427 3.77 7.91 6.77
N ARG A 428 2.47 8.00 6.49
CA ARG A 428 1.84 9.03 5.68
C ARG A 428 0.87 9.80 6.56
N VAL A 429 1.25 11.01 6.96
CA VAL A 429 0.37 11.91 7.73
C VAL A 429 -0.53 12.63 6.75
N PHE A 430 -1.86 12.57 6.93
CA PHE A 430 -2.79 13.22 6.01
C PHE A 430 -2.76 14.74 6.19
N THR A 431 -2.85 15.49 5.09
CA THR A 431 -3.09 16.94 5.12
C THR A 431 -4.59 17.20 5.26
N PRO A 432 -5.03 18.32 5.89
CA PRO A 432 -6.45 18.68 5.92
C PRO A 432 -6.98 19.10 4.54
N GLU A 433 -6.08 19.50 3.64
CA GLU A 433 -6.40 19.83 2.25
C GLU A 433 -6.75 18.56 1.46
N LEU A 434 -7.91 18.63 0.80
CA LEU A 434 -8.34 17.72 -0.23
C LEU A 434 -7.82 18.21 -1.59
N ILE A 435 -7.25 17.30 -2.38
CA ILE A 435 -6.64 17.59 -3.67
C ILE A 435 -7.56 17.03 -4.76
N GLU A 436 -7.94 17.83 -5.75
CA GLU A 436 -8.53 17.30 -6.98
C GLU A 436 -7.41 16.86 -7.92
N ALA A 437 -7.45 15.61 -8.39
CA ALA A 437 -6.45 15.03 -9.27
C ALA A 437 -7.06 13.92 -10.13
N ILE A 438 -6.37 13.57 -11.22
CA ILE A 438 -6.63 12.31 -11.92
C ILE A 438 -6.20 11.18 -10.98
N VAL A 439 -7.09 10.22 -10.71
CA VAL A 439 -6.78 9.08 -9.85
C VAL A 439 -6.82 7.76 -10.61
N ILE A 440 -5.90 6.87 -10.24
CA ILE A 440 -5.83 5.48 -10.71
C ILE A 440 -5.56 4.54 -9.52
N PRO A 441 -5.89 3.24 -9.62
CA PRO A 441 -5.50 2.23 -8.63
C PRO A 441 -3.97 2.11 -8.50
N ALA A 442 -3.48 1.72 -7.33
CA ALA A 442 -2.05 1.59 -7.10
C ALA A 442 -1.44 0.46 -7.92
N THR A 443 -2.24 -0.55 -8.24
CA THR A 443 -1.90 -1.69 -9.10
C THR A 443 -1.76 -1.33 -10.60
N ALA A 444 -2.20 -0.13 -11.01
CA ALA A 444 -2.02 0.37 -12.37
C ALA A 444 -0.59 0.92 -12.63
N ILE A 445 0.20 1.08 -11.56
CA ILE A 445 1.50 1.74 -11.62
C ILE A 445 2.62 0.72 -11.61
N VAL A 446 3.50 0.83 -12.62
CA VAL A 446 4.66 -0.04 -12.79
C VAL A 446 5.93 0.79 -12.64
N ASP A 447 6.94 0.24 -11.94
CA ASP A 447 8.30 0.74 -12.03
C ASP A 447 9.03 0.02 -13.16
N ASP A 448 9.47 0.78 -14.16
CA ASP A 448 10.24 0.28 -15.29
C ASP A 448 11.60 0.99 -15.29
N GLY A 449 12.62 0.28 -14.79
CA GLY A 449 13.98 0.79 -14.69
C GLY A 449 14.12 2.04 -13.82
N GLY A 450 13.34 2.18 -12.74
CA GLY A 450 13.28 3.39 -11.91
C GLY A 450 12.44 4.52 -12.50
N THR A 451 11.70 4.27 -13.59
CA THR A 451 10.72 5.22 -14.15
C THR A 451 9.31 4.73 -13.85
N THR A 452 8.52 5.57 -13.20
CA THR A 452 7.10 5.31 -12.95
C THR A 452 6.30 5.43 -14.25
N VAL A 453 5.67 4.34 -14.68
CA VAL A 453 4.88 4.25 -15.91
C VAL A 453 3.50 3.64 -15.66
N VAL A 454 2.59 3.92 -16.59
CA VAL A 454 1.27 3.26 -16.73
C VAL A 454 1.10 2.79 -18.18
N TYR A 455 0.22 1.82 -18.39
CA TYR A 455 -0.18 1.39 -19.73
C TYR A 455 -1.56 1.96 -20.04
N VAL A 456 -1.61 2.89 -20.98
CA VAL A 456 -2.86 3.48 -21.49
C VAL A 456 -3.33 2.62 -22.67
N MET A 457 -4.57 2.15 -22.62
CA MET A 457 -5.20 1.40 -23.70
C MET A 457 -5.50 2.33 -24.88
N ASP A 458 -5.09 1.90 -26.07
CA ASP A 458 -5.41 2.52 -27.36
C ASP A 458 -6.58 1.78 -28.02
N GLY A 459 -6.37 0.49 -28.27
CA GLY A 459 -7.38 -0.49 -28.65
C GLY A 459 -7.31 -1.73 -27.76
N GLY A 460 -8.22 -2.69 -27.97
CA GLY A 460 -8.43 -3.83 -27.07
C GLY A 460 -7.19 -4.66 -26.79
N GLU A 461 -6.20 -4.64 -27.69
CA GLU A 461 -4.91 -5.32 -27.59
C GLU A 461 -3.70 -4.38 -27.66
N GLY A 462 -3.91 -3.08 -27.90
CA GLY A 462 -2.86 -2.09 -28.13
C GLY A 462 -2.70 -1.13 -26.95
N PHE A 463 -1.46 -0.91 -26.49
CA PHE A 463 -1.18 -0.07 -25.33
C PHE A 463 -0.01 0.88 -25.56
N TYR A 464 -0.18 2.12 -25.08
CA TYR A 464 0.90 3.08 -24.94
C TYR A 464 1.51 3.00 -23.55
N LYS A 465 2.81 2.66 -23.48
CA LYS A 465 3.62 2.87 -22.29
C LYS A 465 3.79 4.37 -22.05
N ARG A 466 3.25 4.90 -20.95
CA ARG A 466 3.29 6.33 -20.65
C ARG A 466 3.93 6.61 -19.30
N ARG A 467 4.93 7.50 -19.28
CA ARG A 467 5.54 8.00 -18.05
C ARG A 467 4.58 8.96 -17.35
N VAL A 468 4.41 8.78 -16.04
CA VAL A 468 3.55 9.61 -15.19
C VAL A 468 4.32 10.19 -14.02
N THR A 469 3.82 11.29 -13.45
CA THR A 469 4.28 11.80 -12.14
C THR A 469 3.19 11.57 -11.11
N VAL A 470 3.50 10.80 -10.06
CA VAL A 470 2.56 10.46 -8.99
C VAL A 470 2.63 11.44 -7.82
N GLY A 471 1.49 11.70 -7.18
CA GLY A 471 1.35 12.62 -6.06
C GLY A 471 0.91 11.93 -4.77
N ALA A 472 -0.21 12.40 -4.20
CA ALA A 472 -0.82 11.82 -3.00
C ALA A 472 -1.28 10.37 -3.24
N ARG A 473 -1.30 9.58 -2.17
CA ARG A 473 -1.88 8.23 -2.15
C ARG A 473 -2.82 8.10 -0.96
N ASP A 474 -4.02 7.62 -1.22
CA ASP A 474 -5.08 7.40 -0.24
C ASP A 474 -5.62 5.98 -0.42
N GLY A 475 -5.17 5.06 0.44
CA GLY A 475 -5.42 3.63 0.31
C GLY A 475 -4.85 3.05 -0.99
N ASP A 476 -5.74 2.58 -1.86
CA ASP A 476 -5.43 2.10 -3.21
C ASP A 476 -5.36 3.24 -4.25
N LYS A 477 -6.01 4.38 -4.03
CA LYS A 477 -5.99 5.46 -5.02
C LYS A 477 -4.66 6.20 -5.01
N ILE A 478 -4.07 6.40 -6.19
CA ILE A 478 -2.89 7.24 -6.41
C ILE A 478 -3.28 8.40 -7.32
N ALA A 479 -2.95 9.62 -6.90
CA ALA A 479 -3.06 10.81 -7.72
C ALA A 479 -1.97 10.84 -8.79
N VAL A 480 -2.35 11.10 -10.03
CA VAL A 480 -1.45 11.41 -11.14
C VAL A 480 -1.47 12.91 -11.36
N THR A 481 -0.30 13.54 -11.22
CA THR A 481 -0.11 15.00 -11.33
C THR A 481 0.33 15.43 -12.73
N SER A 482 0.87 14.50 -13.54
CA SER A 482 1.14 14.72 -14.95
C SER A 482 1.31 13.39 -15.71
N GLY A 483 1.08 13.42 -17.02
CA GLY A 483 1.24 12.28 -17.92
C GLY A 483 -0.02 11.43 -18.15
N LEU A 484 -1.17 11.83 -17.59
CA LEU A 484 -2.46 11.15 -17.80
C LEU A 484 -3.60 12.17 -17.73
N ALA A 485 -4.64 12.01 -18.55
CA ALA A 485 -5.83 12.84 -18.58
C ALA A 485 -7.09 12.09 -18.09
N ALA A 486 -8.14 12.83 -17.73
CA ALA A 486 -9.42 12.25 -17.38
C ALA A 486 -10.05 11.52 -18.58
N GLY A 487 -10.65 10.36 -18.33
CA GLY A 487 -11.30 9.53 -19.34
C GLY A 487 -10.35 8.59 -20.09
N GLU A 488 -9.03 8.72 -19.93
CA GLU A 488 -8.08 7.74 -20.49
C GLU A 488 -8.20 6.40 -19.77
N ARG A 489 -8.23 5.30 -20.52
CA ARG A 489 -8.35 3.95 -19.97
C ARG A 489 -6.97 3.38 -19.68
N VAL A 490 -6.72 2.96 -18.43
CA VAL A 490 -5.44 2.38 -18.00
C VAL A 490 -5.58 0.94 -17.56
N VAL A 491 -4.53 0.15 -17.75
CA VAL A 491 -4.42 -1.20 -17.20
C VAL A 491 -4.33 -1.11 -15.67
N SER A 492 -5.37 -1.56 -14.98
CA SER A 492 -5.49 -1.55 -13.51
C SER A 492 -5.03 -2.84 -12.83
N ARG A 493 -5.07 -3.97 -13.54
CA ARG A 493 -4.52 -5.27 -13.15
C ARG A 493 -3.89 -5.91 -14.38
N GLY A 494 -2.80 -6.68 -14.21
CA GLY A 494 -2.04 -7.21 -15.34
C GLY A 494 -1.00 -6.24 -15.92
N ALA A 495 -0.73 -5.09 -15.28
CA ALA A 495 0.13 -4.05 -15.83
C ALA A 495 1.61 -4.48 -15.94
N TYR A 496 2.06 -5.41 -15.09
CA TYR A 496 3.41 -5.97 -15.17
C TYR A 496 3.53 -7.03 -16.27
N GLU A 497 2.46 -7.78 -16.52
CA GLU A 497 2.33 -8.75 -17.60
C GLU A 497 2.37 -8.05 -18.97
N VAL A 498 1.73 -6.88 -19.08
CA VAL A 498 1.86 -5.99 -20.24
C VAL A 498 3.30 -5.50 -20.41
N LEU A 499 4.00 -5.11 -19.33
CA LEU A 499 5.44 -4.80 -19.41
C LEU A 499 6.26 -5.99 -19.91
N LEU A 500 6.03 -7.21 -19.39
CA LEU A 500 6.77 -8.40 -19.81
C LEU A 500 6.55 -8.74 -21.29
N SER A 501 5.36 -8.49 -21.84
CA SER A 501 5.08 -8.70 -23.27
C SER A 501 6.00 -7.85 -24.17
N THR A 502 6.37 -6.63 -23.76
CA THR A 502 7.32 -5.78 -24.50
C THR A 502 8.73 -6.37 -24.58
N SER A 503 9.13 -7.09 -23.53
CA SER A 503 10.49 -7.60 -23.36
C SER A 503 10.71 -8.95 -24.04
N ALA A 504 9.62 -9.64 -24.42
CA ALA A 504 9.66 -10.94 -25.09
C ALA A 504 10.13 -10.87 -26.55
N GLY A 505 10.29 -9.66 -27.11
CA GLY A 505 10.69 -9.43 -28.49
C GLY A 505 9.48 -9.37 -29.42
N GLY A 506 9.04 -8.15 -29.73
CA GLY A 506 7.98 -7.92 -30.70
C GLY A 506 8.40 -8.34 -32.11
N ILE A 507 7.85 -9.46 -32.60
CA ILE A 507 7.55 -9.61 -34.02
C ILE A 507 6.29 -8.77 -34.28
N PRO A 508 6.28 -7.84 -35.26
CA PRO A 508 5.05 -7.16 -35.64
C PRO A 508 4.00 -8.19 -36.05
N ALA A 509 2.90 -8.27 -35.32
CA ALA A 509 1.82 -9.24 -35.56
C ALA A 509 0.91 -8.77 -36.70
N HIS A 510 1.49 -8.58 -37.90
CA HIS A 510 0.71 -8.61 -39.13
C HIS A 510 0.49 -10.07 -39.51
N GLY A 511 -0.76 -10.51 -39.42
CA GLY A 511 -1.19 -11.84 -39.82
C GLY A 511 -1.89 -12.61 -38.71
N HIS A 512 -3.20 -12.38 -38.58
CA HIS A 512 -4.11 -13.40 -38.06
C HIS A 512 -4.16 -14.55 -39.07
N GLN A 513 -3.24 -15.49 -38.94
CA GLN A 513 -3.24 -16.69 -39.78
C GLN A 513 -4.37 -17.61 -39.32
N HIS A 514 -5.45 -17.61 -40.09
CA HIS A 514 -6.70 -18.32 -39.79
C HIS A 514 -6.69 -19.78 -40.25
#